data_AF-A0A7S0N7E8-F1
#
_entry.id   AF-A0A7S0N7E8-F1
#
_cell.length_a   1.000
_cell.length_b   1.000
_cell.length_c   1.000
_cell.angle_alpha   90.00
_cell.angle_beta   90.00
_cell.angle_gamma   90.00
#
_symmetry.space_group_name_H-M   'P 1'
#
loop_
_entity.id
_entity.type
_entity.pdbx_description
1 polymer ?
#
loop_
_entity_poly.entity_id
_entity_poly.type
_entity_poly.pdbx_seq_one_letter_code
_entity_poly.pdbx_strand_id
1 'polypeptide(L)'
;AYNSGERRYRKYFAKHEKGRKWKLFPASDNVLTRFVSTLADEGLAYGTIKGYLAGVRSAQLERGLEWVETSRRYKVKAALQGIRRVVGDRPRPKLAIKIKMLRRFATEVARRRETPSQRTKWGAVWAAVLSGFWGMLR
;
A
#
# COMPACT_ATOMS: atom_id res chain seq x y z
N ALA A 1 -2.36 9.79 -3.21
CA ALA A 1 -1.11 9.11 -2.79
C ALA A 1 0.06 9.32 -3.78
N TYR A 2 -0.20 9.34 -5.10
CA TYR A 2 0.83 9.42 -6.15
C TYR A 2 1.78 10.62 -6.06
N ASN A 3 1.29 11.83 -5.74
CA ASN A 3 2.12 13.04 -5.60
C ASN A 3 3.23 12.91 -4.54
N SER A 4 3.02 12.09 -3.51
CA SER A 4 4.03 11.88 -2.46
C SER A 4 5.25 11.09 -2.98
N GLY A 5 5.03 10.14 -3.89
CA GLY A 5 6.09 9.34 -4.50
C GLY A 5 6.93 10.14 -5.48
N GLU A 6 6.30 10.93 -6.34
CA GLU A 6 7.02 11.85 -7.24
C GLU A 6 7.85 12.85 -6.44
N ARG A 7 7.26 13.50 -5.42
CA ARG A 7 7.97 14.49 -4.60
C ARG A 7 9.19 13.87 -3.90
N ARG A 8 9.05 12.67 -3.34
CA ARG A 8 10.16 11.95 -2.70
C ARG A 8 11.27 11.65 -3.71
N TYR A 9 10.90 11.18 -4.90
CA TYR A 9 11.85 10.89 -5.97
C TYR A 9 12.58 12.15 -6.47
N ARG A 10 11.87 13.25 -6.71
CA ARG A 10 12.47 14.54 -7.09
C ARG A 10 13.45 15.04 -6.04
N LYS A 11 13.09 14.96 -4.76
CA LYS A 11 13.97 15.34 -3.64
C LYS A 11 15.22 14.45 -3.59
N TYR A 12 15.06 13.14 -3.75
CA TYR A 12 16.19 12.21 -3.86
C TYR A 12 17.11 12.59 -5.03
N PHE A 13 16.55 12.78 -6.22
CA PHE A 13 17.31 13.08 -7.44
C PHE A 13 18.10 14.38 -7.30
N ALA A 14 17.46 15.44 -6.80
CA ALA A 14 18.11 16.73 -6.57
C ALA A 14 19.25 16.65 -5.53
N LYS A 15 19.16 15.74 -4.55
CA LYS A 15 20.17 15.57 -3.51
C LYS A 15 21.32 14.65 -3.92
N HIS A 16 21.03 13.55 -4.62
CA HIS A 16 21.99 12.45 -4.82
C HIS A 16 22.50 12.32 -6.26
N GLU A 17 21.81 12.89 -7.23
CA GLU A 17 22.15 12.75 -8.66
C GLU A 17 22.56 14.08 -9.31
N LYS A 18 22.55 15.19 -8.55
CA LYS A 18 23.00 16.52 -9.03
C LYS A 18 24.46 16.47 -9.46
N GLY A 19 24.74 16.87 -10.71
CA GLY A 19 26.08 16.85 -11.31
C GLY A 19 26.43 15.56 -12.05
N ARG A 20 25.58 14.53 -12.01
CA ARG A 20 25.74 13.35 -12.86
C ARG A 20 24.97 13.52 -14.16
N LYS A 21 25.37 12.80 -15.21
CA LYS A 21 24.71 12.80 -16.54
C LYS A 21 23.30 12.16 -16.56
N TRP A 22 22.74 11.80 -15.40
CA TRP A 22 21.41 11.19 -15.31
C TRP A 22 20.32 12.24 -15.51
N LYS A 23 19.19 11.85 -16.10
CA LYS A 23 17.99 12.69 -16.20
C LYS A 23 16.99 12.30 -15.12
N LEU A 24 16.19 13.28 -14.68
CA LEU A 24 15.10 13.05 -13.73
C LEU A 24 14.05 12.11 -14.34
N PHE A 25 13.66 12.40 -15.58
CA PHE A 25 12.79 11.56 -16.42
C PHE A 25 13.37 11.47 -17.85
N PRO A 26 13.19 10.33 -18.55
CA PRO A 26 12.69 9.06 -18.03
C PRO A 26 13.64 8.48 -16.98
N ALA A 27 13.07 7.90 -15.93
CA ALA A 27 13.84 7.34 -14.83
C ALA A 27 14.58 6.08 -15.31
N SER A 28 15.91 6.20 -15.37
CA SER A 28 16.78 5.08 -15.73
C SER A 28 16.80 3.98 -14.66
N ASP A 29 17.13 2.77 -15.06
CA ASP A 29 17.25 1.62 -14.15
C ASP A 29 18.24 1.86 -13.01
N ASN A 30 19.39 2.48 -13.28
CA ASN A 30 20.39 2.75 -12.26
C ASN A 30 19.89 3.77 -11.23
N VAL A 31 19.19 4.82 -11.66
CA VAL A 31 18.62 5.82 -10.75
C VAL A 31 17.49 5.21 -9.91
N LEU A 32 16.62 4.41 -10.53
CA LEU A 32 15.55 3.72 -9.82
C LEU A 32 16.10 2.72 -8.81
N THR A 33 17.12 1.94 -9.16
CA THR A 33 17.79 1.00 -8.24
C THR A 33 18.38 1.73 -7.05
N ARG A 34 19.14 2.82 -7.26
CA ARG A 34 19.71 3.59 -6.14
C ARG A 34 18.66 4.25 -5.28
N PHE A 35 17.59 4.77 -5.90
CA PHE A 35 16.46 5.35 -5.17
C PHE A 35 15.81 4.32 -4.25
N VAL A 36 15.49 3.11 -4.73
CA VAL A 36 14.85 2.08 -3.88
C VAL A 36 15.78 1.56 -2.80
N SER A 37 17.08 1.44 -3.08
CA SER A 37 18.09 1.08 -2.07
C SER A 37 18.16 2.13 -0.97
N THR A 38 18.22 3.41 -1.34
CA THR A 38 18.24 4.52 -0.36
C THR A 38 17.01 4.51 0.54
N LEU A 39 15.82 4.25 -0.03
CA LEU A 39 14.59 4.13 0.77
C LEU A 39 14.62 2.91 1.71
N ALA A 40 15.24 1.80 1.30
CA ALA A 40 15.42 0.64 2.16
C ALA A 40 16.40 0.92 3.30
N ASP A 41 17.50 1.63 3.03
CA ASP A 41 18.48 2.06 4.03
C ASP A 41 17.87 3.03 5.05
N GLU A 42 16.91 3.87 4.61
CA GLU A 42 16.09 4.71 5.50
C GLU A 42 15.08 3.89 6.35
N GLY A 43 15.00 2.57 6.19
CA GLY A 43 14.15 1.67 6.97
C GLY A 43 12.69 1.62 6.51
N LEU A 44 12.38 2.06 5.29
CA LEU A 44 11.00 2.00 4.78
C LEU A 44 10.58 0.57 4.46
N ALA A 45 9.33 0.25 4.79
CA ALA A 45 8.74 -1.04 4.46
C ALA A 45 8.66 -1.26 2.94
N TYR A 46 8.86 -2.50 2.50
CA TYR A 46 8.83 -2.89 1.09
C TYR A 46 7.55 -2.44 0.35
N GLY A 47 6.39 -2.52 1.01
CA GLY A 47 5.12 -2.01 0.48
C GLY A 47 5.14 -0.51 0.18
N THR A 48 5.75 0.28 1.06
CA THR A 48 5.88 1.74 0.90
C THR A 48 6.80 2.09 -0.25
N ILE A 49 7.93 1.39 -0.39
CA ILE A 49 8.87 1.57 -1.50
C ILE A 49 8.18 1.35 -2.85
N LYS A 50 7.37 0.27 -2.97
CA LYS A 50 6.55 0.03 -4.15
C LYS A 50 5.53 1.14 -4.41
N GLY A 51 4.93 1.69 -3.36
CA GLY A 51 4.04 2.85 -3.45
C GLY A 51 4.74 4.09 -4.04
N TYR A 52 5.98 4.35 -3.62
CA TYR A 52 6.77 5.45 -4.19
C TYR A 52 7.17 5.20 -5.64
N LEU A 53 7.56 3.98 -6.00
CA LEU A 53 7.78 3.61 -7.40
C LEU A 53 6.54 3.81 -8.28
N ALA A 54 5.35 3.50 -7.77
CA ALA A 54 4.10 3.77 -8.47
C ALA A 54 3.87 5.28 -8.69
N GLY A 55 4.28 6.12 -7.74
CA GLY A 55 4.31 7.58 -7.90
C GLY A 55 5.27 8.03 -9.00
N VAL A 56 6.47 7.44 -9.09
CA VAL A 56 7.42 7.72 -10.18
C VAL A 56 6.85 7.30 -11.54
N ARG A 57 6.20 6.13 -11.60
CA ARG A 57 5.49 5.66 -12.80
C ARG A 57 4.43 6.66 -13.24
N SER A 58 3.54 7.07 -12.34
CA SER A 58 2.47 8.04 -12.64
C SER A 58 3.05 9.33 -13.21
N ALA A 59 4.07 9.88 -12.52
CA ALA A 59 4.76 11.09 -12.93
C ALA A 59 5.41 10.97 -14.32
N GLN A 60 5.96 9.80 -14.68
CA GLN A 60 6.54 9.60 -15.99
C GLN A 60 5.46 9.52 -17.09
N LEU A 61 4.38 8.78 -16.83
CA LEU A 61 3.25 8.64 -17.76
C LEU A 61 2.52 9.96 -17.99
N GLU A 62 2.33 10.78 -16.95
CA GLU A 62 1.75 12.14 -17.05
C GLU A 62 2.56 13.08 -17.95
N ARG A 63 3.84 12.77 -18.19
CA ARG A 63 4.73 13.50 -19.10
C ARG A 63 4.75 12.93 -20.51
N GLY A 64 3.87 11.97 -20.81
CA GLY A 64 3.82 11.28 -22.10
C GLY A 64 5.01 10.34 -22.34
N LEU A 65 5.76 9.98 -21.30
CA LEU A 65 6.93 9.12 -21.42
C LEU A 65 6.56 7.66 -21.14
N GLU A 66 7.13 6.73 -21.90
CA GLU A 66 6.90 5.30 -21.71
C GLU A 66 7.44 4.81 -20.36
N TRP A 67 6.73 3.86 -19.75
CA TRP A 67 7.17 3.21 -18.53
C TRP A 67 7.35 1.70 -18.74
N VAL A 68 8.61 1.25 -18.67
CA VAL A 68 8.92 -0.17 -18.58
C VAL A 68 8.63 -0.66 -17.16
N GLU A 69 7.83 -1.72 -17.02
CA GLU A 69 7.51 -2.31 -15.72
C GLU A 69 8.76 -2.74 -14.95
N THR A 70 8.71 -2.60 -13.62
CA THR A 70 9.82 -2.98 -12.73
C THR A 70 10.15 -4.47 -12.78
N SER A 71 9.20 -5.31 -13.16
CA SER A 71 9.36 -6.75 -13.42
C SER A 71 10.28 -7.05 -14.60
N ARG A 72 10.34 -6.16 -15.60
CA ARG A 72 11.15 -6.28 -16.82
C ARG A 72 12.51 -5.59 -16.69
N ARG A 73 12.70 -4.75 -15.67
CA ARG A 73 13.96 -4.07 -15.34
C ARG A 73 14.79 -4.93 -14.40
N TYR A 74 15.73 -5.72 -14.93
CA TYR A 74 16.49 -6.71 -14.15
C TYR A 74 17.12 -6.13 -12.87
N LYS A 75 17.80 -4.99 -12.98
CA LYS A 75 18.47 -4.34 -11.83
C LYS A 75 17.49 -3.89 -10.75
N VAL A 76 16.35 -3.32 -11.16
CA VAL A 76 15.32 -2.85 -10.23
C VAL A 76 14.63 -4.04 -9.57
N LYS A 77 14.31 -5.08 -10.34
CA LYS A 77 13.73 -6.33 -9.83
C LYS A 77 14.63 -6.99 -8.81
N ALA A 78 15.91 -7.16 -9.11
CA ALA A 78 16.88 -7.78 -8.22
C ALA A 78 17.01 -7.00 -6.90
N ALA A 79 17.12 -5.67 -6.98
CA ALA A 79 17.18 -4.80 -5.80
C ALA A 79 15.91 -4.93 -4.94
N LEU A 80 14.72 -4.87 -5.55
CA LEU A 80 13.46 -5.03 -4.83
C LEU A 80 13.32 -6.41 -4.17
N GLN A 81 13.80 -7.47 -4.80
CA GLN A 81 13.81 -8.81 -4.21
C GLN A 81 14.79 -8.90 -3.03
N GLY A 82 15.98 -8.32 -3.16
CA GLY A 82 16.94 -8.22 -2.06
C GLY A 82 16.36 -7.46 -0.87
N ILE A 83 15.79 -6.27 -1.11
CA ILE A 83 15.12 -5.45 -0.09
C ILE A 83 14.01 -6.26 0.60
N ARG A 84 13.18 -6.98 -0.16
CA ARG A 84 12.11 -7.80 0.41
C ARG A 84 12.63 -8.89 1.34
N ARG A 85 13.77 -9.53 0.99
CA ARG A 85 14.38 -10.58 1.82
C ARG A 85 14.99 -10.02 3.10
N VAL A 86 15.65 -8.86 3.02
CA VAL A 86 16.35 -8.25 4.15
C VAL A 86 15.38 -7.54 5.10
N VAL A 87 14.46 -6.74 4.57
CA VAL A 87 13.51 -5.94 5.38
C VAL A 87 12.31 -6.78 5.83
N GLY A 88 11.97 -7.82 5.08
CA GLY A 88 10.75 -8.60 5.28
C GLY A 88 9.48 -7.84 4.89
N ASP A 89 8.38 -8.58 4.76
CA ASP A 89 7.04 -7.98 4.77
C ASP A 89 6.63 -7.82 6.24
N ARG A 90 6.51 -6.58 6.75
CA ARG A 90 5.93 -6.38 8.09
C ARG A 90 4.57 -7.08 8.11
N PRO A 91 4.28 -7.95 9.10
CA PRO A 91 2.99 -8.62 9.16
C PRO A 91 1.92 -7.52 9.22
N ARG A 92 1.06 -7.47 8.21
CA ARG A 92 -0.14 -6.63 8.29
C ARG A 92 -0.93 -7.19 9.46
N PRO A 93 -1.25 -6.39 10.50
CA PRO A 93 -2.19 -6.85 11.50
C PRO A 93 -3.49 -7.15 10.75
N LYS A 94 -3.86 -8.43 10.63
CA LYS A 94 -5.22 -8.80 10.26
C LYS A 94 -6.09 -8.12 11.30
N LEU A 95 -6.88 -7.14 10.88
CA LEU A 95 -7.92 -6.53 11.72
C LEU A 95 -9.00 -7.59 11.91
N ALA A 96 -8.72 -8.59 12.76
CA ALA A 96 -9.72 -9.53 13.19
C ALA A 96 -10.79 -8.74 13.93
N ILE A 97 -12.04 -8.84 13.48
CA ILE A 97 -13.19 -8.41 14.26
C ILE A 97 -13.05 -9.13 15.61
N LYS A 98 -12.85 -8.37 16.69
CA LYS A 98 -12.68 -8.99 18.02
C LYS A 98 -14.06 -9.39 18.54
N ILE A 99 -14.14 -10.47 19.32
CA ILE A 99 -15.39 -10.88 20.02
C ILE A 99 -15.99 -9.71 20.81
N LYS A 100 -15.16 -8.82 21.36
CA LYS A 100 -15.62 -7.60 22.05
C LYS A 100 -16.40 -6.64 21.14
N MET A 101 -16.05 -6.56 19.85
CA MET A 101 -16.77 -5.75 18.85
C MET A 101 -18.11 -6.40 18.51
N LEU A 102 -18.15 -7.72 18.33
CA LEU A 102 -19.39 -8.48 18.14
C LEU A 102 -20.36 -8.30 19.31
N ARG A 103 -19.87 -8.35 20.55
CA ARG A 103 -20.70 -8.10 21.75
C ARG A 103 -21.30 -6.70 21.73
N ARG A 104 -20.52 -5.67 21.40
CA ARG A 104 -21.04 -4.29 21.28
C ARG A 104 -22.10 -4.17 20.19
N PHE A 105 -21.89 -4.79 19.03
CA PHE A 105 -22.88 -4.82 17.96
C PHE A 105 -24.16 -5.57 18.37
N ALA A 106 -24.03 -6.69 19.08
CA ALA A 106 -25.19 -7.44 19.58
C ALA A 106 -26.04 -6.61 20.53
N THR A 107 -25.42 -5.87 21.44
CA THR A 107 -26.12 -4.97 22.37
C THR A 107 -26.84 -3.85 21.62
N GLU A 108 -26.20 -3.22 20.64
CA GLU A 108 -26.82 -2.12 19.89
C GLU A 108 -27.94 -2.60 18.95
N VAL A 109 -27.79 -3.80 18.37
CA VAL A 109 -28.86 -4.46 17.60
C VAL A 109 -30.03 -4.80 18.50
N ALA A 110 -29.79 -5.34 19.70
CA ALA A 110 -30.85 -5.66 20.65
C ALA A 110 -31.63 -4.41 21.10
N ARG A 111 -30.91 -3.30 21.34
CA ARG A 111 -31.50 -2.01 21.73
C ARG A 111 -32.42 -1.41 20.66
N ARG A 112 -32.13 -1.63 19.37
CA ARG A 112 -32.87 -1.00 18.25
C ARG A 112 -34.00 -1.86 17.68
N ARG A 113 -34.42 -2.93 18.36
CA ARG A 113 -35.48 -3.87 17.91
C ARG A 113 -36.86 -3.59 18.52
N GLU A 114 -37.14 -2.32 18.84
CA GLU A 114 -38.35 -1.92 19.56
C GLU A 114 -39.62 -2.11 18.72
N THR A 115 -39.57 -1.86 17.41
CA THR A 115 -40.72 -2.04 16.52
C THR A 115 -40.58 -3.23 15.56
N PRO A 116 -41.69 -3.82 15.06
CA PRO A 116 -41.67 -4.94 14.12
C PRO A 116 -40.89 -4.64 12.83
N SER A 117 -41.00 -3.43 12.30
CA SER A 117 -40.27 -2.98 11.09
C SER A 117 -38.76 -2.86 11.33
N GLN A 118 -38.36 -2.41 12.52
CA GLN A 118 -36.96 -2.34 12.93
C GLN A 118 -36.37 -3.74 13.20
N ARG A 119 -37.17 -4.69 13.70
CA ARG A 119 -36.74 -6.06 13.99
C ARG A 119 -36.20 -6.77 12.74
N THR A 120 -36.89 -6.66 11.62
CA THR A 120 -36.48 -7.26 10.34
C THR A 120 -35.21 -6.59 9.79
N LYS A 121 -35.15 -5.25 9.83
CA LYS A 121 -34.01 -4.46 9.34
C LYS A 121 -32.72 -4.75 10.13
N TRP A 122 -32.78 -4.66 11.45
CA TRP A 122 -31.63 -4.93 12.32
C TRP A 122 -31.32 -6.42 12.44
N GLY A 123 -32.30 -7.29 12.20
CA GLY A 123 -32.11 -8.74 12.00
C GLY A 123 -31.23 -9.03 10.79
N ALA A 124 -31.54 -8.45 9.63
CA ALA A 124 -30.76 -8.62 8.41
C ALA A 124 -29.33 -8.06 8.55
N VAL A 125 -29.17 -6.89 9.18
CA VAL A 125 -27.85 -6.32 9.47
C VAL A 125 -27.03 -7.23 10.39
N TRP A 126 -27.65 -7.79 11.43
CA TRP A 126 -26.98 -8.72 12.34
C TRP A 126 -26.55 -10.02 11.64
N ALA A 127 -27.42 -10.58 10.80
CA ALA A 127 -27.09 -11.75 9.99
C ALA A 127 -25.91 -11.48 9.05
N ALA A 128 -25.88 -10.32 8.38
CA ALA A 128 -24.77 -9.91 7.52
C ALA A 128 -23.44 -9.75 8.29
N VAL A 129 -23.47 -9.18 9.50
CA VAL A 129 -22.30 -9.03 10.37
C VAL A 129 -21.77 -10.40 10.82
N LEU A 130 -22.65 -11.33 11.19
CA LEU A 130 -22.26 -12.70 11.55
C LEU A 130 -21.70 -13.46 10.35
N SER A 131 -22.35 -13.39 9.19
CA SER A 131 -21.87 -14.02 7.95
C SER A 131 -20.51 -13.46 7.52
N GLY A 132 -20.28 -12.15 7.66
CA GLY A 132 -18.99 -11.53 7.41
C GLY A 132 -17.92 -11.96 8.42
N PHE A 133 -18.26 -12.02 9.71
CA PHE A 133 -17.36 -12.46 10.77
C PHE A 133 -16.90 -13.92 10.58
N TRP A 134 -17.86 -14.84 10.41
CA TRP A 134 -17.58 -16.26 10.22
C TRP A 134 -17.03 -16.57 8.82
N GLY A 135 -17.41 -15.79 7.81
CA GLY A 135 -16.87 -15.89 6.46
C GLY A 135 -15.40 -15.44 6.35
N MET A 136 -14.97 -14.48 7.18
CA MET A 136 -13.57 -14.00 7.26
C MET A 136 -12.67 -14.85 8.18
N LEU A 137 -13.22 -15.86 8.86
CA LEU A 137 -12.46 -16.83 9.66
C LEU A 137 -11.86 -17.98 8.81
N ARG A 138 -12.09 -18.00 7.49
CA ARG A 138 -11.39 -18.88 6.54
C ARG A 138 -10.05 -18.32 6.09
#